data_AF-E7G6Q5-F1
#
_entry.id   AF-E7G6Q5-F1
#
_cell.length_a   1.000
_cell.length_b   1.000
_cell.length_c   1.000
_cell.angle_alpha   90.00
_cell.angle_beta   90.00
_cell.angle_gamma   90.00
#
_symmetry.space_group_name_H-M   'P 1'
#
loop_
_entity.id
_entity.type
_entity.pdbx_description
1 polymer ?
#
loop_
_entity_poly.entity_id
_entity_poly.type
_entity_poly.pdbx_seq_one_letter_code
_entity_poly.pdbx_strand_id
1 'polypeptide(L)'
;MMITPKHIKKSIKGDYRLIVISDIHGHLDRFKALLQKVKYTPDDYLIILGDFVEKGDQVIETIHYVKQLSQNKRTFVLAGNCEWALDALLTVPELAGQIPQYLERVSTNGCIRDVYHLLHLDDGSETMLGVQKKLAEYLKEEIQFISHLPVTLKFNQFIFVHAGVEKRKDYQESSLSSLLEMQYFYDEGHILDETVIVGHLPTSNYFADHICNDIIIDQKKKIICIDGGTGVKAVSQLNALIIESQNNQIQYTCEHVQPLPIYWIIEDVYEPMEYVHKIGYPHFEVKVEKSGSQFSECYQAETHQRLLIKNEFLYQKKNKTYCLDDYTDFMISALSGEYVKLLGVYDEYAYVIYKNQVGWIKYEYLKAI
;
A
#
# COMPACT_ATOMS: atom_id res chain seq x y z
N MET A 1 7.02 20.57 20.09
CA MET A 1 7.79 19.56 20.84
C MET A 1 8.15 18.48 19.83
N MET A 2 9.43 18.19 19.56
CA MET A 2 9.76 17.04 18.71
C MET A 2 9.42 15.77 19.50
N ILE A 3 8.49 14.96 18.98
CA ILE A 3 8.12 13.68 19.57
C ILE A 3 9.33 12.75 19.46
N THR A 4 9.87 12.30 20.58
CA THR A 4 10.98 11.34 20.59
C THR A 4 10.48 10.00 20.05
N PRO A 5 11.10 9.45 18.98
CA PRO A 5 10.66 8.19 18.41
C PRO A 5 10.76 7.05 19.44
N LYS A 6 9.71 6.22 19.53
CA LYS A 6 9.64 5.09 20.47
C LYS A 6 10.06 3.80 19.77
N HIS A 7 11.02 3.09 20.35
CA HIS A 7 11.55 1.83 19.81
C HIS A 7 11.27 0.67 20.77
N ILE A 8 10.75 -0.44 20.26
CA ILE A 8 10.47 -1.64 21.06
C ILE A 8 11.54 -2.70 20.77
N LYS A 9 11.92 -3.46 21.81
CA LYS A 9 12.75 -4.66 21.68
C LYS A 9 12.03 -5.84 22.31
N LYS A 10 11.97 -6.95 21.60
CA LYS A 10 11.42 -8.22 22.06
C LYS A 10 12.38 -9.34 21.69
N SER A 11 12.58 -10.27 22.61
CA SER A 11 13.25 -11.52 22.30
C SER A 11 12.50 -12.66 22.98
N ILE A 12 12.42 -13.77 22.27
CA ILE A 12 11.76 -14.98 22.73
C ILE A 12 12.61 -16.20 22.38
N LYS A 13 12.43 -17.26 23.16
CA LYS A 13 13.07 -18.56 22.97
C LYS A 13 12.04 -19.58 22.54
N GLY A 14 12.48 -20.61 21.81
CA GLY A 14 11.62 -21.66 21.30
C GLY A 14 10.91 -21.26 20.02
N ASP A 15 9.91 -22.07 19.65
CA ASP A 15 9.20 -21.91 18.40
C ASP A 15 8.22 -20.74 18.46
N TYR A 16 8.06 -20.06 17.33
CA TYR A 16 7.14 -18.94 17.20
C TYR A 16 6.69 -18.71 15.77
N ARG A 17 5.55 -18.05 15.64
CA ARG A 17 4.96 -17.64 14.37
C ARG A 17 4.66 -16.14 14.42
N LEU A 18 5.27 -15.39 13.52
CA LEU A 18 4.98 -13.99 13.27
C LEU A 18 4.07 -13.88 12.05
N ILE A 19 3.06 -13.01 12.11
CA ILE A 19 2.23 -12.60 10.98
C ILE A 19 2.43 -11.10 10.85
N VAL A 20 2.97 -10.66 9.72
CA VAL A 20 3.38 -9.27 9.47
C VAL A 20 2.57 -8.72 8.32
N ILE A 21 1.88 -7.60 8.56
CA ILE A 21 0.98 -6.94 7.60
C ILE A 21 1.31 -5.45 7.62
N SER A 22 1.30 -4.77 6.47
CA SER A 22 1.52 -3.33 6.34
C SER A 22 0.43 -2.68 5.48
N ASP A 23 0.33 -1.35 5.54
CA ASP A 23 -0.36 -0.51 4.56
C ASP A 23 -1.81 -0.95 4.30
N ILE A 24 -2.58 -1.10 5.39
CA ILE A 24 -3.99 -1.54 5.37
C ILE A 24 -4.91 -0.43 4.81
N HIS A 25 -4.56 0.83 5.06
CA HIS A 25 -5.25 2.01 4.55
C HIS A 25 -6.77 1.96 4.68
N GLY A 26 -7.30 1.71 5.88
CA GLY A 26 -8.75 1.72 6.12
C GLY A 26 -9.56 0.64 5.39
N HIS A 27 -8.94 -0.40 4.82
CA HIS A 27 -9.65 -1.52 4.18
C HIS A 27 -9.88 -2.66 5.18
N LEU A 28 -10.74 -2.42 6.19
CA LEU A 28 -10.99 -3.37 7.28
C LEU A 28 -11.43 -4.75 6.79
N ASP A 29 -12.27 -4.80 5.76
CA ASP A 29 -12.77 -6.06 5.21
C ASP A 29 -11.63 -6.91 4.63
N ARG A 30 -10.69 -6.27 3.91
CA ARG A 30 -9.48 -6.94 3.41
C ARG A 30 -8.61 -7.43 4.56
N PHE A 31 -8.45 -6.61 5.60
CA PHE A 31 -7.65 -6.97 6.77
C PHE A 31 -8.23 -8.19 7.52
N LYS A 32 -9.53 -8.20 7.79
CA LYS A 32 -10.22 -9.34 8.42
C LYS A 32 -10.14 -10.59 7.55
N ALA A 33 -10.37 -10.47 6.24
CA ALA A 33 -10.26 -11.59 5.31
C ALA A 33 -8.82 -12.16 5.29
N LEU A 34 -7.80 -11.32 5.36
CA LEU A 34 -6.41 -11.74 5.39
C LEU A 34 -6.08 -12.49 6.70
N LEU A 35 -6.49 -11.95 7.86
CA LEU A 35 -6.32 -12.63 9.15
C LEU A 35 -7.01 -14.00 9.18
N GLN A 36 -8.22 -14.10 8.58
CA GLN A 36 -8.92 -15.37 8.42
C GLN A 36 -8.15 -16.33 7.50
N LYS A 37 -7.66 -15.85 6.35
CA LYS A 37 -6.91 -16.65 5.37
C LYS A 37 -5.64 -17.26 5.98
N VAL A 38 -4.88 -16.47 6.74
CA VAL A 38 -3.67 -16.94 7.42
C VAL A 38 -3.95 -17.69 8.73
N LYS A 39 -5.24 -17.88 9.07
CA LYS A 39 -5.69 -18.58 10.29
C LYS A 39 -5.05 -17.99 11.55
N TYR A 40 -5.08 -16.67 11.67
CA TYR A 40 -4.54 -15.96 12.83
C TYR A 40 -5.23 -16.43 14.13
N THR A 41 -4.42 -16.63 15.17
CA THR A 41 -4.84 -16.92 16.54
C THR A 41 -4.15 -15.98 17.53
N PRO A 42 -4.71 -15.74 18.73
CA PRO A 42 -4.04 -14.94 19.76
C PRO A 42 -2.68 -15.48 20.25
N ASP A 43 -2.33 -16.72 19.90
CA ASP A 43 -1.02 -17.30 20.16
C ASP A 43 0.03 -16.89 19.12
N ASP A 44 -0.36 -16.44 17.93
CA ASP A 44 0.56 -15.85 16.96
C ASP A 44 1.05 -14.48 17.45
N TYR A 45 2.22 -14.05 16.98
CA TYR A 45 2.66 -12.67 17.09
C TYR A 45 2.18 -11.90 15.87
N LEU A 46 1.30 -10.93 16.06
CA LEU A 46 0.81 -10.07 15.00
C LEU A 46 1.61 -8.78 14.97
N ILE A 47 2.13 -8.39 13.80
CA ILE A 47 2.88 -7.16 13.60
C ILE A 47 2.20 -6.36 12.50
N ILE A 48 1.72 -5.16 12.84
CA ILE A 48 1.14 -4.20 11.92
C ILE A 48 2.16 -3.09 11.69
N LEU A 49 2.69 -2.98 10.47
CA LEU A 49 3.81 -2.13 10.07
C LEU A 49 3.43 -0.69 9.70
N GLY A 50 2.35 -0.16 10.28
CA GLY A 50 1.86 1.19 9.99
C GLY A 50 0.97 1.28 8.76
N ASP A 51 0.54 2.51 8.46
CA ASP A 51 -0.33 2.92 7.36
C ASP A 51 -1.66 2.13 7.33
N PHE A 52 -2.30 2.02 8.49
CA PHE A 52 -3.63 1.44 8.62
C PHE A 52 -4.77 2.48 8.55
N VAL A 53 -4.43 3.77 8.49
CA VAL A 53 -5.37 4.88 8.30
C VAL A 53 -5.38 5.44 6.86
N GLU A 54 -6.34 6.32 6.57
CA GLU A 54 -6.55 7.01 5.27
C GLU A 54 -6.84 6.09 4.06
N LYS A 55 -7.25 6.71 2.94
CA LYS A 55 -7.48 6.13 1.59
C LYS A 55 -8.65 5.15 1.43
N GLY A 56 -8.93 4.32 2.45
CA GLY A 56 -10.11 3.44 2.51
C GLY A 56 -11.35 4.12 3.07
N ASP A 57 -12.47 3.41 3.07
CA ASP A 57 -13.79 3.85 3.54
C ASP A 57 -14.15 3.31 4.95
N GLN A 58 -13.31 2.45 5.54
CA GLN A 58 -13.52 1.88 6.88
C GLN A 58 -12.40 2.30 7.85
N VAL A 59 -11.93 3.55 7.77
CA VAL A 59 -10.74 4.02 8.52
C VAL A 59 -10.96 3.99 10.02
N ILE A 60 -12.07 4.54 10.53
CA ILE A 60 -12.34 4.60 11.98
C ILE A 60 -12.51 3.18 12.53
N GLU A 61 -13.25 2.33 11.82
CA GLU A 61 -13.46 0.93 12.16
C GLU A 61 -12.14 0.15 12.14
N THR A 62 -11.24 0.46 11.20
CA THR A 62 -9.89 -0.12 11.15
C THR A 62 -9.08 0.28 12.38
N ILE A 63 -9.09 1.55 12.78
CA ILE A 63 -8.41 2.02 14.00
C ILE A 63 -8.94 1.28 15.23
N HIS A 64 -10.26 1.17 15.38
CA HIS A 64 -10.89 0.46 16.50
C HIS A 64 -10.51 -1.01 16.53
N TYR A 65 -10.51 -1.68 15.37
CA TYR A 65 -10.15 -3.08 15.27
C TYR A 65 -8.66 -3.32 15.60
N VAL A 66 -7.77 -2.46 15.11
CA VAL A 66 -6.34 -2.50 15.44
C VAL A 66 -6.11 -2.25 16.93
N LYS A 67 -6.80 -1.27 17.54
CA LYS A 67 -6.76 -0.98 18.98
C LYS A 67 -7.29 -2.16 19.83
N GLN A 68 -8.27 -2.89 19.33
CA GLN A 68 -8.76 -4.12 19.96
C GLN A 68 -7.69 -5.23 19.89
N LEU A 69 -7.10 -5.46 18.72
CA LEU A 69 -6.04 -6.46 18.54
C LEU A 69 -4.81 -6.16 19.39
N SER A 70 -4.47 -4.87 19.56
CA SER A 70 -3.32 -4.42 20.38
C SER A 70 -3.50 -4.69 21.88
N GLN A 71 -4.70 -5.08 22.34
CA GLN A 71 -4.89 -5.53 23.72
C GLN A 71 -4.18 -6.86 24.01
N ASN A 72 -3.89 -7.65 22.96
CA ASN A 72 -3.05 -8.83 23.10
C ASN A 72 -1.57 -8.42 23.18
N LYS A 73 -0.84 -8.91 24.19
CA LYS A 73 0.60 -8.65 24.39
C LYS A 73 1.50 -9.21 23.27
N ARG A 74 0.96 -10.06 22.39
CA ARG A 74 1.65 -10.57 21.19
C ARG A 74 1.38 -9.75 19.92
N THR A 75 0.54 -8.71 20.01
CA THR A 75 0.29 -7.78 18.92
C THR A 75 1.18 -6.54 19.07
N PHE A 76 1.91 -6.20 18.02
CA PHE A 76 2.70 -4.99 17.91
C PHE A 76 2.18 -4.15 16.75
N VAL A 77 1.84 -2.91 17.03
CA VAL A 77 1.37 -1.94 16.04
C VAL A 77 2.42 -0.85 15.96
N LEU A 78 2.96 -0.60 14.77
CA LEU A 78 3.91 0.48 14.51
C LEU A 78 3.21 1.67 13.84
N ALA A 79 3.80 2.84 13.97
CA ALA A 79 3.38 4.03 13.22
C ALA A 79 3.93 3.98 11.79
N GLY A 80 3.10 4.31 10.81
CA GLY A 80 3.49 4.72 9.47
C GLY A 80 3.40 6.23 9.28
N ASN A 81 3.69 6.70 8.08
CA ASN A 81 3.61 8.14 7.78
C ASN A 81 2.18 8.66 7.80
N CYS A 82 1.18 7.85 7.43
CA CYS A 82 -0.22 8.27 7.47
C CYS A 82 -0.71 8.50 8.90
N GLU A 83 -0.34 7.62 9.85
CA GLU A 83 -0.63 7.83 11.26
C GLU A 83 0.02 9.10 11.81
N TRP A 84 1.29 9.33 11.46
CA TRP A 84 2.01 10.52 11.90
C TRP A 84 1.44 11.81 11.32
N ALA A 85 1.09 11.81 10.03
CA ALA A 85 0.47 12.96 9.37
C ALA A 85 -0.90 13.30 9.96
N LEU A 86 -1.72 12.28 10.26
CA LEU A 86 -3.03 12.45 10.90
C LEU A 86 -2.88 13.02 12.32
N ASP A 87 -1.97 12.46 13.13
CA ASP A 87 -1.67 12.95 14.48
C ASP A 87 -1.19 14.41 14.45
N ALA A 88 -0.21 14.73 13.60
CA ALA A 88 0.32 16.07 13.46
C ALA A 88 -0.75 17.07 13.01
N LEU A 89 -1.56 16.71 11.99
CA LEU A 89 -2.62 17.56 11.47
C LEU A 89 -3.67 17.92 12.52
N LEU A 90 -3.94 17.05 13.50
CA LEU A 90 -4.95 17.30 14.52
C LEU A 90 -4.39 17.85 15.84
N THR A 91 -3.09 17.66 16.12
CA THR A 91 -2.49 18.05 17.41
C THR A 91 -1.56 19.26 17.33
N VAL A 92 -1.10 19.66 16.15
CA VAL A 92 -0.21 20.82 15.94
C VAL A 92 -1.02 22.01 15.42
N PRO A 93 -1.29 23.05 16.24
CA PRO A 93 -2.15 24.18 15.84
C PRO A 93 -1.69 24.91 14.57
N GLU A 94 -0.38 24.97 14.33
CA GLU A 94 0.23 25.62 13.16
C GLU A 94 -0.13 24.91 11.85
N LEU A 95 -0.50 23.62 11.90
CA LEU A 95 -0.89 22.82 10.73
C LEU A 95 -2.39 22.95 10.40
N ALA A 96 -3.19 23.64 11.22
CA ALA A 96 -4.63 23.78 10.99
C ALA A 96 -4.96 24.33 9.58
N GLY A 97 -4.16 25.29 9.08
CA GLY A 97 -4.33 25.85 7.74
C GLY A 97 -4.10 24.87 6.58
N GLN A 98 -3.56 23.67 6.85
CA GLN A 98 -3.32 22.64 5.84
C GLN A 98 -4.51 21.68 5.64
N ILE A 99 -5.53 21.73 6.50
CA ILE A 99 -6.71 20.85 6.42
C ILE A 99 -7.35 20.86 5.01
N PRO A 100 -7.57 22.01 4.33
CA PRO A 100 -8.13 21.98 2.98
C PRO A 100 -7.26 21.22 1.98
N GLN A 101 -5.94 21.40 2.04
CA GLN A 101 -4.99 20.70 1.16
C GLN A 101 -4.94 19.21 1.47
N TYR A 102 -5.09 18.84 2.74
CA TYR A 102 -5.17 17.45 3.18
C TYR A 102 -6.42 16.76 2.64
N LEU A 103 -7.58 17.43 2.75
CA LEU A 103 -8.86 16.95 2.20
C LEU A 103 -8.79 16.79 0.68
N GLU A 104 -8.14 17.71 -0.04
CA GLU A 104 -7.98 17.62 -1.50
C GLU A 104 -7.07 16.46 -1.95
N ARG A 105 -6.00 16.16 -1.21
CA ARG A 105 -4.90 15.31 -1.69
C ARG A 105 -4.84 13.91 -1.08
N VAL A 106 -5.13 13.80 0.21
CA VAL A 106 -4.86 12.59 1.00
C VAL A 106 -6.15 11.87 1.31
N SER A 107 -7.16 12.62 1.70
CA SER A 107 -8.46 12.08 2.10
C SER A 107 -9.46 12.20 0.96
N THR A 108 -9.25 11.54 -0.19
CA THR A 108 -10.38 11.34 -1.13
C THR A 108 -11.45 10.46 -0.48
N ASN A 109 -10.99 9.47 0.30
CA ASN A 109 -11.70 8.78 1.37
C ASN A 109 -10.81 8.81 2.63
N GLY A 110 -11.39 8.96 3.83
CA GLY A 110 -10.64 8.90 5.08
C GLY A 110 -11.32 9.61 6.26
N CYS A 111 -10.86 9.32 7.48
CA CYS A 111 -11.56 9.72 8.69
C CYS A 111 -11.71 11.25 8.84
N ILE A 112 -10.74 12.04 8.39
CA ILE A 112 -10.85 13.51 8.44
C ILE A 112 -12.02 13.98 7.58
N ARG A 113 -12.16 13.49 6.34
CA ARG A 113 -13.26 13.86 5.45
C ARG A 113 -14.61 13.43 6.01
N ASP A 114 -14.70 12.20 6.50
CA ASP A 114 -15.96 11.66 7.04
C ASP A 114 -16.46 12.49 8.22
N VAL A 115 -15.56 12.80 9.17
CA VAL A 115 -15.89 13.62 10.33
C VAL A 115 -16.14 15.08 9.93
N TYR A 116 -15.37 15.62 8.98
CA TYR A 116 -15.54 16.99 8.48
C TYR A 116 -16.96 17.20 7.90
N HIS A 117 -17.45 16.24 7.10
CA HIS A 117 -18.82 16.29 6.57
C HIS A 117 -19.89 15.99 7.62
N LEU A 118 -19.66 15.00 8.50
CA LEU A 118 -20.59 14.65 9.59
C LEU A 118 -20.85 15.84 10.52
N LEU A 119 -19.84 16.65 10.78
CA LEU A 119 -19.91 17.83 11.64
C LEU A 119 -20.30 19.11 10.89
N HIS A 120 -20.59 19.04 9.59
CA HIS A 120 -20.97 20.17 8.74
C HIS A 120 -19.96 21.34 8.78
N LEU A 121 -18.67 21.03 8.68
CA LEU A 121 -17.58 22.01 8.83
C LEU A 121 -17.21 22.74 7.53
N ASP A 122 -18.00 22.55 6.47
CA ASP A 122 -17.84 23.09 5.13
C ASP A 122 -18.59 24.41 4.87
N ASP A 123 -19.41 24.86 5.83
CA ASP A 123 -20.24 26.07 5.71
C ASP A 123 -19.49 27.41 5.86
N GLY A 124 -18.20 27.37 6.19
CA GLY A 124 -17.35 28.55 6.37
C GLY A 124 -17.60 29.32 7.67
N SER A 125 -18.39 28.77 8.61
CA SER A 125 -18.68 29.40 9.90
C SER A 125 -17.51 29.38 10.88
N GLU A 126 -16.54 28.49 10.67
CA GLU A 126 -15.40 28.25 11.56
C GLU A 126 -14.05 28.61 10.95
N THR A 127 -13.14 29.06 11.80
CA THR A 127 -11.71 29.14 11.42
C THR A 127 -11.13 27.74 11.26
N MET A 128 -10.07 27.58 10.48
CA MET A 128 -9.41 26.26 10.35
C MET A 128 -8.89 25.71 11.69
N LEU A 129 -8.48 26.58 12.61
CA LEU A 129 -8.14 26.17 13.98
C LEU A 129 -9.37 25.67 14.76
N GLY A 130 -10.53 26.29 14.57
CA GLY A 130 -11.81 25.82 15.11
C GLY A 130 -12.21 24.45 14.53
N VAL A 131 -12.08 24.29 13.21
CA VAL A 131 -12.28 23.01 12.50
C VAL A 131 -11.35 21.94 13.07
N GLN A 132 -10.04 22.21 13.15
CA GLN A 132 -9.05 21.29 13.71
C GLN A 132 -9.44 20.83 15.11
N LYS A 133 -9.84 21.75 16.00
CA LYS A 133 -10.25 21.44 17.36
C LYS A 133 -11.50 20.54 17.40
N LYS A 134 -12.49 20.79 16.55
CA LYS A 134 -13.71 19.96 16.48
C LYS A 134 -13.39 18.56 15.97
N LEU A 135 -12.53 18.45 14.94
CA LEU A 135 -12.04 17.16 14.44
C LEU A 135 -11.26 16.40 15.51
N ALA A 136 -10.34 17.07 16.20
CA ALA A 136 -9.51 16.48 17.25
C ALA A 136 -10.33 16.02 18.47
N GLU A 137 -11.39 16.76 18.84
CA GLU A 137 -12.28 16.33 19.94
C GLU A 137 -13.12 15.12 19.52
N TYR A 138 -13.61 15.08 18.27
CA TYR A 138 -14.36 13.93 17.78
C TYR A 138 -13.48 12.67 17.70
N LEU A 139 -12.26 12.78 17.16
CA LEU A 139 -11.31 11.68 16.95
C LEU A 139 -10.37 11.48 18.14
N LYS A 140 -10.75 11.94 19.32
CA LYS A 140 -9.86 12.02 20.48
C LYS A 140 -9.31 10.67 20.90
N GLU A 141 -10.14 9.62 20.88
CA GLU A 141 -9.73 8.28 21.28
C GLU A 141 -8.79 7.61 20.27
N GLU A 142 -9.01 7.88 18.98
CA GLU A 142 -8.23 7.39 17.85
C GLU A 142 -6.85 8.05 17.86
N ILE A 143 -6.82 9.38 18.00
CA ILE A 143 -5.57 10.14 18.08
C ILE A 143 -4.78 9.72 19.31
N GLN A 144 -5.41 9.60 20.49
CA GLN A 144 -4.71 9.12 21.68
C GLN A 144 -4.08 7.74 21.47
N PHE A 145 -4.70 6.84 20.71
CA PHE A 145 -4.10 5.55 20.37
C PHE A 145 -2.90 5.72 19.44
N ILE A 146 -3.04 6.51 18.37
CA ILE A 146 -2.04 6.73 17.33
C ILE A 146 -0.79 7.46 17.86
N SER A 147 -0.94 8.51 18.67
CA SER A 147 0.20 9.32 19.16
C SER A 147 1.21 8.54 20.02
N HIS A 148 0.86 7.34 20.49
CA HIS A 148 1.70 6.51 21.37
C HIS A 148 2.37 5.32 20.65
N LEU A 149 2.18 5.21 19.33
CA LEU A 149 2.70 4.11 18.55
C LEU A 149 4.23 4.15 18.47
N PRO A 150 4.90 2.99 18.64
CA PRO A 150 6.33 2.85 18.35
C PRO A 150 6.61 2.98 16.84
N VAL A 151 7.82 3.42 16.49
CA VAL A 151 8.28 3.53 15.10
C VAL A 151 9.08 2.32 14.63
N THR A 152 9.64 1.54 15.56
CA THR A 152 10.36 0.31 15.24
C THR A 152 10.12 -0.78 16.27
N LEU A 153 10.19 -2.04 15.83
CA LEU A 153 10.28 -3.22 16.69
C LEU A 153 11.52 -4.04 16.28
N LYS A 154 12.44 -4.29 17.21
CA LYS A 154 13.44 -5.36 17.05
C LYS A 154 12.92 -6.63 17.71
N PHE A 155 12.73 -7.69 16.93
CA PHE A 155 12.27 -8.99 17.39
C PHE A 155 13.29 -10.07 17.00
N ASN A 156 14.03 -10.60 17.97
CA ASN A 156 15.13 -11.54 17.70
C ASN A 156 16.10 -10.99 16.62
N GLN A 157 16.16 -11.65 15.45
CA GLN A 157 17.02 -11.31 14.30
C GLN A 157 16.35 -10.39 13.26
N PHE A 158 15.18 -9.84 13.58
CA PHE A 158 14.37 -9.02 12.69
C PHE A 158 14.24 -7.59 13.23
N ILE A 159 14.25 -6.63 12.31
CA ILE A 159 13.87 -5.24 12.57
C ILE A 159 12.66 -4.92 11.70
N PHE A 160 11.60 -4.45 12.35
CA PHE A 160 10.36 -4.01 11.75
C PHE A 160 10.32 -2.49 11.84
N VAL A 161 10.13 -1.84 10.69
CA VAL A 161 10.05 -0.38 10.53
C VAL A 161 9.14 -0.10 9.34
N HIS A 162 8.41 1.01 9.34
CA HIS A 162 7.44 1.27 8.28
C HIS A 162 8.12 1.48 6.91
N ALA A 163 9.09 2.38 6.79
CA ALA A 163 9.71 2.69 5.49
C ALA A 163 11.16 2.21 5.35
N GLY A 164 12.06 2.59 6.27
CA GLY A 164 13.48 2.24 6.15
C GLY A 164 14.34 2.74 7.30
N VAL A 165 15.64 2.44 7.23
CA VAL A 165 16.64 2.88 8.21
C VAL A 165 17.85 3.45 7.48
N GLU A 166 18.47 4.47 8.08
CA GLU A 166 19.69 5.05 7.53
C GLU A 166 20.84 4.03 7.60
N LYS A 167 21.90 4.21 6.78
CA LYS A 167 23.09 3.34 6.74
C LYS A 167 23.98 3.51 7.98
N ARG A 168 23.49 3.05 9.12
CA ARG A 168 24.11 3.15 10.43
C ARG A 168 23.82 1.92 11.29
N LYS A 169 24.66 1.65 12.30
CA LYS A 169 24.50 0.49 13.20
C LYS A 169 23.51 0.76 14.33
N ASP A 170 23.47 1.99 14.80
CA ASP A 170 22.54 2.53 15.77
C ASP A 170 21.25 3.00 15.08
N TYR A 171 20.57 2.10 14.37
CA TYR A 171 19.41 2.42 13.52
C TYR A 171 18.29 3.20 14.22
N GLN A 172 18.21 3.11 15.56
CA GLN A 172 17.26 3.83 16.40
C GLN A 172 17.46 5.37 16.32
N GLU A 173 18.66 5.80 15.95
CA GLU A 173 19.01 7.21 15.77
C GLU A 173 18.78 7.70 14.32
N SER A 174 18.21 6.86 13.45
CA SER A 174 17.75 7.31 12.13
C SER A 174 16.70 8.40 12.32
N SER A 175 16.67 9.38 11.42
CA SER A 175 15.66 10.43 11.44
C SER A 175 14.24 9.86 11.38
N LEU A 176 13.28 10.52 12.04
CA LEU A 176 11.87 10.10 12.03
C LEU A 176 11.33 10.02 10.59
N SER A 177 11.70 10.97 9.73
CA SER A 177 11.32 10.95 8.31
C SER A 177 11.91 9.72 7.59
N SER A 178 13.14 9.27 7.89
CA SER A 178 13.64 8.01 7.32
C SER A 178 12.84 6.79 7.78
N LEU A 179 12.52 6.72 9.08
CA LEU A 179 11.77 5.59 9.64
C LEU A 179 10.35 5.47 9.06
N LEU A 180 9.74 6.60 8.67
CA LEU A 180 8.36 6.66 8.21
C LEU A 180 8.19 6.90 6.70
N GLU A 181 9.16 7.48 6.01
CA GLU A 181 8.96 7.99 4.64
C GLU A 181 10.16 7.73 3.70
N MET A 182 11.14 6.93 4.12
CA MET A 182 12.30 6.61 3.27
C MET A 182 11.86 5.92 1.98
N GLN A 183 12.00 6.65 0.89
CA GLN A 183 11.80 6.11 -0.45
C GLN A 183 13.01 5.30 -0.89
N TYR A 184 12.79 4.29 -1.73
CA TYR A 184 13.85 3.49 -2.35
C TYR A 184 14.77 2.75 -1.35
N PHE A 185 14.31 2.47 -0.12
CA PHE A 185 15.10 1.75 0.89
C PHE A 185 15.68 0.42 0.37
N TYR A 186 14.89 -0.33 -0.40
CA TYR A 186 15.34 -1.56 -1.05
C TYR A 186 16.55 -1.34 -1.97
N ASP A 187 16.58 -0.25 -2.72
CA ASP A 187 17.67 0.08 -3.65
C ASP A 187 18.89 0.60 -2.90
N GLU A 188 18.68 1.41 -1.87
CA GLU A 188 19.75 1.96 -1.05
C GLU A 188 20.48 0.89 -0.22
N GLY A 189 19.72 -0.05 0.38
CA GLY A 189 20.25 -1.07 1.27
C GLY A 189 20.66 -0.54 2.65
N HIS A 190 21.02 -1.45 3.57
CA HIS A 190 21.47 -1.12 4.92
C HIS A 190 22.72 -1.89 5.35
N ILE A 191 23.26 -1.56 6.53
CA ILE A 191 24.49 -2.18 7.08
C ILE A 191 24.25 -3.04 8.34
N LEU A 192 23.00 -3.23 8.72
CA LEU A 192 22.59 -4.02 9.90
C LEU A 192 22.80 -5.53 9.70
N ASP A 193 22.96 -6.24 10.82
CA ASP A 193 23.10 -7.69 10.82
C ASP A 193 21.75 -8.39 10.72
N GLU A 194 20.69 -7.74 11.22
CA GLU A 194 19.30 -8.17 11.18
C GLU A 194 18.69 -8.08 9.79
N THR A 195 17.62 -8.85 9.57
CA THR A 195 16.73 -8.67 8.41
C THR A 195 15.74 -7.55 8.70
N VAL A 196 15.68 -6.54 7.83
CA VAL A 196 14.78 -5.39 7.95
C VAL A 196 13.53 -5.63 7.11
N ILE A 197 12.36 -5.56 7.73
CA ILE A 197 11.05 -5.75 7.10
C ILE A 197 10.31 -4.43 7.06
N VAL A 198 9.86 -4.03 5.88
CA VAL A 198 9.28 -2.70 5.58
C VAL A 198 8.00 -2.79 4.74
N GLY A 199 7.16 -1.77 4.88
CA GLY A 199 6.02 -1.46 4.01
C GLY A 199 6.31 -0.20 3.19
N HIS A 200 5.37 0.77 3.22
CA HIS A 200 5.47 2.14 2.70
C HIS A 200 5.55 2.31 1.18
N LEU A 201 6.54 1.68 0.54
CA LEU A 201 6.68 1.73 -0.91
C LEU A 201 6.12 0.43 -1.51
N PRO A 202 5.06 0.52 -2.33
CA PRO A 202 4.48 -0.68 -2.94
C PRO A 202 5.51 -1.46 -3.73
N THR A 203 5.52 -2.78 -3.54
CA THR A 203 6.46 -3.72 -4.16
C THR A 203 6.49 -3.63 -5.69
N SER A 204 5.36 -3.33 -6.34
CA SER A 204 5.30 -3.08 -7.79
C SER A 204 6.29 -2.00 -8.24
N ASN A 205 6.61 -1.01 -7.41
CA ASN A 205 7.53 0.07 -7.80
C ASN A 205 8.97 -0.42 -8.02
N TYR A 206 9.34 -1.60 -7.52
CA TYR A 206 10.69 -2.16 -7.69
C TYR A 206 10.85 -3.00 -8.96
N PHE A 207 9.77 -3.25 -9.71
CA PHE A 207 9.79 -4.00 -10.97
C PHE A 207 9.61 -3.05 -12.15
N ALA A 208 10.59 -3.02 -13.05
CA ALA A 208 10.61 -2.09 -14.19
C ALA A 208 9.82 -2.56 -15.41
N ASP A 209 9.58 -3.86 -15.54
CA ASP A 209 9.07 -4.51 -16.75
C ASP A 209 7.72 -5.22 -16.55
N HIS A 210 7.21 -5.29 -15.32
CA HIS A 210 5.90 -5.88 -15.05
C HIS A 210 5.29 -5.36 -13.74
N ILE A 211 3.97 -5.47 -13.62
CA ILE A 211 3.24 -5.15 -12.40
C ILE A 211 3.24 -6.39 -11.51
N CYS A 212 3.85 -6.29 -10.33
CA CYS A 212 3.91 -7.37 -9.34
C CYS A 212 3.83 -6.79 -7.93
N ASN A 213 2.80 -7.18 -7.18
CA ASN A 213 2.58 -6.72 -5.81
C ASN A 213 2.96 -7.79 -4.75
N ASP A 214 3.75 -8.79 -5.16
CA ASP A 214 4.21 -9.85 -4.27
C ASP A 214 5.31 -9.36 -3.33
N ILE A 215 5.37 -9.99 -2.15
CA ILE A 215 6.41 -9.72 -1.16
C ILE A 215 7.80 -10.00 -1.77
N ILE A 216 8.70 -9.02 -1.64
CA ILE A 216 10.10 -9.16 -2.05
C ILE A 216 10.91 -9.65 -0.85
N ILE A 217 11.55 -10.81 -0.97
CA ILE A 217 12.46 -11.35 0.05
C ILE A 217 13.88 -11.40 -0.53
N ASP A 218 14.73 -10.44 -0.14
CA ASP A 218 16.14 -10.42 -0.55
C ASP A 218 17.05 -10.79 0.63
N GLN A 219 17.49 -12.05 0.65
CA GLN A 219 18.39 -12.57 1.69
C GLN A 219 19.78 -11.93 1.65
N LYS A 220 20.24 -11.45 0.48
CA LYS A 220 21.56 -10.84 0.33
C LYS A 220 21.56 -9.42 0.87
N LYS A 221 20.53 -8.64 0.56
CA LYS A 221 20.32 -7.30 1.13
C LYS A 221 19.82 -7.36 2.58
N LYS A 222 19.28 -8.51 3.00
CA LYS A 222 18.57 -8.72 4.27
C LYS A 222 17.35 -7.79 4.39
N ILE A 223 16.63 -7.57 3.28
CA ILE A 223 15.45 -6.73 3.22
C ILE A 223 14.24 -7.56 2.82
N ILE A 224 13.10 -7.31 3.47
CA ILE A 224 11.80 -7.82 3.03
C ILE A 224 10.83 -6.65 2.86
N CYS A 225 10.32 -6.44 1.64
CA CYS A 225 9.33 -5.41 1.35
C CYS A 225 7.96 -6.08 1.20
N ILE A 226 6.96 -5.61 1.96
CA ILE A 226 5.65 -6.30 2.02
C ILE A 226 4.46 -5.47 1.53
N ASP A 227 4.62 -4.18 1.26
CA ASP A 227 3.50 -3.35 0.80
C ASP A 227 3.01 -3.80 -0.59
N GLY A 228 1.73 -4.22 -0.65
CA GLY A 228 1.06 -4.65 -1.87
C GLY A 228 0.25 -3.55 -2.58
N GLY A 229 0.40 -2.29 -2.13
CA GLY A 229 -0.19 -1.10 -2.75
C GLY A 229 -1.65 -0.82 -2.40
N THR A 230 -2.19 -1.43 -1.33
CA THR A 230 -3.60 -1.24 -0.94
C THR A 230 -3.93 0.23 -0.71
N GLY A 231 -5.04 0.72 -1.25
CA GLY A 231 -5.41 2.14 -1.19
C GLY A 231 -4.58 3.10 -2.06
N VAL A 232 -3.52 2.61 -2.74
CA VAL A 232 -2.64 3.44 -3.59
C VAL A 232 -2.70 3.01 -5.06
N LYS A 233 -2.86 1.72 -5.33
CA LYS A 233 -2.88 1.14 -6.69
C LYS A 233 -4.18 0.39 -6.94
N ALA A 234 -4.74 0.51 -8.14
CA ALA A 234 -5.94 -0.25 -8.53
C ALA A 234 -5.70 -1.76 -8.52
N VAL A 235 -4.51 -2.18 -8.95
CA VAL A 235 -4.03 -3.58 -9.02
C VAL A 235 -3.60 -4.18 -7.66
N SER A 236 -3.82 -3.45 -6.57
CA SER A 236 -3.27 -3.77 -5.26
C SER A 236 -3.71 -5.11 -4.68
N GLN A 237 -2.94 -5.58 -3.70
CA GLN A 237 -3.30 -6.67 -2.81
C GLN A 237 -2.90 -6.30 -1.37
N LEU A 238 -3.55 -6.89 -0.37
CA LEU A 238 -3.09 -6.80 1.01
C LEU A 238 -2.28 -8.06 1.34
N ASN A 239 -1.01 -7.87 1.66
CA ASN A 239 -0.05 -8.94 1.88
C ASN A 239 0.10 -9.28 3.37
N ALA A 240 0.38 -10.55 3.64
CA ALA A 240 0.87 -11.06 4.92
C ALA A 240 2.16 -11.85 4.71
N LEU A 241 3.22 -11.43 5.40
CA LEU A 241 4.43 -12.22 5.57
C LEU A 241 4.30 -13.05 6.85
N ILE A 242 4.36 -14.37 6.72
CA ILE A 242 4.39 -15.31 7.84
C ILE A 242 5.83 -15.75 8.05
N ILE A 243 6.33 -15.56 9.26
CA ILE A 243 7.68 -15.98 9.68
C ILE A 243 7.54 -17.03 10.76
N GLU A 244 7.91 -18.27 10.44
CA GLU A 244 7.88 -19.38 11.40
C GLU A 244 9.30 -19.73 11.81
N SER A 245 9.54 -19.77 13.13
CA SER A 245 10.75 -20.31 13.72
C SER A 245 10.43 -21.66 14.32
N GLN A 246 11.06 -22.72 13.79
CA GLN A 246 10.96 -24.08 14.33
C GLN A 246 12.36 -24.66 14.49
N ASN A 247 12.72 -25.14 15.68
CA ASN A 247 14.05 -25.68 15.97
C ASN A 247 15.21 -24.72 15.58
N ASN A 248 15.00 -23.42 15.80
CA ASN A 248 15.90 -22.33 15.38
C ASN A 248 16.11 -22.17 13.87
N GLN A 249 15.25 -22.76 13.03
CA GLN A 249 15.22 -22.52 11.59
C GLN A 249 14.07 -21.58 11.24
N ILE A 250 14.34 -20.60 10.38
CA ILE A 250 13.34 -19.65 9.90
C ILE A 250 12.79 -20.11 8.56
N GLN A 251 11.47 -20.14 8.45
CA GLN A 251 10.73 -20.31 7.21
C GLN A 251 9.85 -19.09 6.95
N TYR A 252 9.81 -18.67 5.68
CA TYR A 252 8.92 -17.62 5.20
C TYR A 252 7.79 -18.23 4.38
N THR A 253 6.57 -17.76 4.63
CA THR A 253 5.40 -18.03 3.78
C THR A 253 4.72 -16.71 3.47
N CYS A 254 4.26 -16.52 2.25
CA CYS A 254 3.61 -15.29 1.80
C CYS A 254 2.15 -15.59 1.45
N GLU A 255 1.24 -14.77 1.95
CA GLU A 255 -0.19 -14.85 1.64
C GLU A 255 -0.72 -13.46 1.29
N HIS A 256 -1.80 -13.39 0.54
CA HIS A 256 -2.45 -12.11 0.23
C HIS A 256 -3.96 -12.26 0.06
N VAL A 257 -4.67 -11.13 0.16
CA VAL A 257 -6.07 -10.98 -0.24
C VAL A 257 -6.18 -9.89 -1.31
N GLN A 258 -6.90 -10.21 -2.38
CA GLN A 258 -7.16 -9.31 -3.51
C GLN A 258 -8.60 -9.56 -3.99
N PRO A 259 -9.59 -8.82 -3.45
CA PRO A 259 -11.00 -9.08 -3.70
C PRO A 259 -11.44 -8.47 -5.04
N LEU A 260 -10.99 -9.07 -6.14
CA LEU A 260 -11.37 -8.68 -7.49
C LEU A 260 -12.47 -9.62 -8.03
N PRO A 261 -13.43 -9.12 -8.82
CA PRO A 261 -14.40 -9.96 -9.51
C PRO A 261 -13.71 -11.01 -10.39
N ILE A 262 -14.26 -12.22 -10.45
CA ILE A 262 -13.72 -13.32 -11.25
C ILE A 262 -14.61 -13.53 -12.47
N TYR A 263 -14.00 -13.72 -13.64
CA TYR A 263 -14.66 -13.96 -14.92
C TYR A 263 -14.10 -15.23 -15.57
N TRP A 264 -14.96 -15.98 -16.26
CA TRP A 264 -14.58 -17.06 -17.16
C TRP A 264 -14.10 -16.52 -18.49
N ILE A 265 -13.07 -17.15 -19.03
CA ILE A 265 -12.67 -17.00 -20.43
C ILE A 265 -13.52 -17.96 -21.26
N ILE A 266 -14.29 -17.44 -22.22
CA ILE A 266 -15.22 -18.25 -23.02
C ILE A 266 -14.62 -18.73 -24.35
N GLU A 267 -13.53 -18.13 -24.80
CA GLU A 267 -12.87 -18.45 -26.08
C GLU A 267 -11.34 -18.38 -25.94
N ASP A 268 -10.62 -19.16 -26.73
CA ASP A 268 -9.16 -19.10 -26.78
C ASP A 268 -8.71 -17.77 -27.41
N VAL A 269 -7.82 -17.06 -26.74
CA VAL A 269 -7.26 -15.77 -27.17
C VAL A 269 -5.77 -15.94 -27.41
N TYR A 270 -5.33 -15.63 -28.62
CA TYR A 270 -3.92 -15.71 -29.02
C TYR A 270 -3.45 -14.35 -29.48
N GLU A 271 -2.63 -13.72 -28.64
CA GLU A 271 -1.99 -12.44 -28.89
C GLU A 271 -0.49 -12.67 -29.14
N PRO A 272 0.14 -11.93 -30.06
CA PRO A 272 1.57 -12.06 -30.29
C PRO A 272 2.34 -11.75 -29.01
N MET A 273 3.37 -12.55 -28.72
CA MET A 273 4.22 -12.35 -27.54
C MET A 273 5.10 -11.12 -27.76
N GLU A 274 4.61 -9.97 -27.30
CA GLU A 274 5.32 -8.69 -27.37
C GLU A 274 6.10 -8.40 -26.09
N TYR A 275 7.04 -7.45 -26.17
CA TYR A 275 7.74 -6.93 -25.00
C TYR A 275 6.74 -6.25 -24.06
N VAL A 276 6.78 -6.61 -22.78
CA VAL A 276 5.94 -5.98 -21.76
C VAL A 276 6.53 -4.62 -21.41
N HIS A 277 5.77 -3.55 -21.64
CA HIS A 277 6.11 -2.23 -21.13
C HIS A 277 5.37 -1.95 -19.83
N LYS A 278 5.94 -1.07 -19.02
CA LYS A 278 5.34 -0.63 -17.77
C LYS A 278 5.54 0.85 -17.57
N ILE A 279 4.43 1.53 -17.32
CA ILE A 279 4.42 2.81 -16.63
C ILE A 279 4.16 2.56 -15.15
N GLY A 280 4.91 3.24 -14.29
CA GLY A 280 4.71 3.15 -12.85
C GLY A 280 5.37 4.31 -12.13
N TYR A 281 5.14 4.36 -10.81
CA TYR A 281 5.69 5.42 -9.97
C TYR A 281 7.23 5.51 -10.05
N PRO A 282 7.83 6.71 -10.08
CA PRO A 282 7.20 8.04 -10.09
C PRO A 282 6.93 8.60 -11.50
N HIS A 283 7.22 7.82 -12.54
CA HIS A 283 7.26 8.27 -13.93
C HIS A 283 5.96 7.94 -14.65
N PHE A 284 4.97 8.83 -14.54
CA PHE A 284 3.67 8.70 -15.23
C PHE A 284 3.52 9.62 -16.45
N GLU A 285 4.42 10.58 -16.64
CA GLU A 285 4.35 11.52 -17.76
C GLU A 285 4.60 10.79 -19.08
N VAL A 286 3.78 11.10 -20.08
CA VAL A 286 3.88 10.54 -21.43
C VAL A 286 3.60 11.61 -22.49
N LYS A 287 4.16 11.41 -23.67
CA LYS A 287 3.83 12.17 -24.87
C LYS A 287 3.01 11.31 -25.81
N VAL A 288 1.80 11.74 -26.12
CA VAL A 288 0.99 11.12 -27.18
C VAL A 288 1.64 11.44 -28.53
N GLU A 289 2.14 10.41 -29.22
CA GLU A 289 2.74 10.55 -30.56
C GLU A 289 1.67 10.40 -31.65
N LYS A 290 0.70 9.51 -31.44
CA LYS A 290 -0.41 9.28 -32.38
C LYS A 290 -1.65 8.79 -31.64
N SER A 291 -2.76 9.50 -31.83
CA SER A 291 -4.06 9.13 -31.26
C SER A 291 -4.72 8.02 -32.06
N GLY A 292 -5.29 7.04 -31.35
CA GLY A 292 -6.15 5.99 -31.91
C GLY A 292 -7.53 5.97 -31.26
N SER A 293 -8.44 5.13 -31.76
CA SER A 293 -9.81 5.04 -31.27
C SER A 293 -9.90 4.41 -29.87
N GLN A 294 -9.14 3.35 -29.63
CA GLN A 294 -9.10 2.62 -28.36
C GLN A 294 -7.84 2.93 -27.55
N PHE A 295 -6.70 2.83 -28.21
CA PHE A 295 -5.38 3.06 -27.64
C PHE A 295 -4.67 4.16 -28.41
N SER A 296 -3.84 4.93 -27.71
CA SER A 296 -2.95 5.92 -28.29
C SER A 296 -1.50 5.48 -28.16
N GLU A 297 -0.72 5.64 -29.23
CA GLU A 297 0.72 5.41 -29.21
C GLU A 297 1.38 6.53 -28.41
N CYS A 298 2.04 6.16 -27.31
CA CYS A 298 2.64 7.08 -26.36
C CYS A 298 4.14 6.79 -26.21
N TYR A 299 4.91 7.85 -25.99
CA TYR A 299 6.34 7.78 -25.66
C TYR A 299 6.57 8.30 -24.24
N GLN A 300 7.28 7.52 -23.43
CA GLN A 300 7.73 7.92 -22.09
C GLN A 300 9.21 8.31 -22.15
N ALA A 301 9.51 9.55 -21.76
CA ALA A 301 10.86 10.10 -21.89
C ALA A 301 11.85 9.47 -20.91
N GLU A 302 11.40 9.15 -19.70
CA GLU A 302 12.21 8.67 -18.59
C GLU A 302 12.72 7.24 -18.79
N THR A 303 11.91 6.38 -19.40
CA THR A 303 12.24 4.96 -19.66
C THR A 303 12.59 4.69 -21.12
N HIS A 304 12.45 5.69 -22.00
CA HIS A 304 12.61 5.56 -23.45
C HIS A 304 11.69 4.51 -24.10
N GLN A 305 10.55 4.22 -23.48
CA GLN A 305 9.58 3.23 -23.96
C GLN A 305 8.54 3.86 -24.88
N ARG A 306 8.08 3.07 -25.86
CA ARG A 306 6.87 3.33 -26.64
C ARG A 306 5.86 2.25 -26.33
N LEU A 307 4.65 2.65 -25.99
CA LEU A 307 3.60 1.75 -25.58
C LEU A 307 2.23 2.25 -26.02
N LEU A 308 1.29 1.32 -26.17
CA LEU A 308 -0.11 1.62 -26.44
C LEU A 308 -0.83 1.86 -25.12
N ILE A 309 -1.33 3.08 -24.89
CA ILE A 309 -2.09 3.42 -23.68
C ILE A 309 -3.57 3.54 -24.02
N LYS A 310 -4.41 2.79 -23.30
CA LYS A 310 -5.87 2.88 -23.38
C LYS A 310 -6.28 4.32 -23.09
N ASN A 311 -7.08 4.92 -23.95
CA ASN A 311 -7.35 6.36 -23.92
C ASN A 311 -7.89 6.86 -22.56
N GLU A 312 -8.66 6.04 -21.86
CA GLU A 312 -9.24 6.28 -20.54
C GLU A 312 -8.20 6.36 -19.41
N PHE A 313 -6.98 5.87 -19.64
CA PHE A 313 -5.86 5.97 -18.71
C PHE A 313 -5.03 7.24 -18.95
N LEU A 314 -5.36 8.05 -19.95
CA LEU A 314 -4.66 9.31 -20.23
C LEU A 314 -5.44 10.49 -19.67
N TYR A 315 -4.76 11.33 -18.89
CA TYR A 315 -5.32 12.61 -18.45
C TYR A 315 -4.34 13.75 -18.66
N GLN A 316 -4.87 14.96 -18.82
CA GLN A 316 -4.07 16.17 -19.00
C GLN A 316 -4.07 17.06 -17.76
N LYS A 317 -2.88 17.53 -17.38
CA LYS A 317 -2.70 18.49 -16.28
C LYS A 317 -1.58 19.45 -16.64
N LYS A 318 -1.84 20.76 -16.53
CA LYS A 318 -0.85 21.83 -16.83
C LYS A 318 -0.15 21.64 -18.19
N ASN A 319 -0.92 21.33 -19.24
CA ASN A 319 -0.45 21.08 -20.62
C ASN A 319 0.50 19.87 -20.80
N LYS A 320 0.54 18.96 -19.82
CA LYS A 320 1.25 17.68 -19.90
C LYS A 320 0.24 16.53 -19.84
N THR A 321 0.59 15.40 -20.45
CA THR A 321 -0.23 14.18 -20.44
C THR A 321 0.40 13.17 -19.50
N TYR A 322 -0.45 12.47 -18.75
CA TYR A 322 -0.04 11.50 -17.74
C TYR A 322 -0.86 10.23 -17.89
N CYS A 323 -0.23 9.09 -17.60
CA CYS A 323 -0.94 7.86 -17.32
C CYS A 323 -1.54 7.88 -15.90
N LEU A 324 -2.71 7.30 -15.72
CA LEU A 324 -3.51 7.42 -14.50
C LEU A 324 -2.93 6.66 -13.30
N ASP A 325 -2.38 5.47 -13.52
CA ASP A 325 -1.87 4.55 -12.49
C ASP A 325 -0.78 3.66 -13.11
N ASP A 326 -0.25 2.68 -12.36
CA ASP A 326 0.57 1.61 -12.90
C ASP A 326 -0.13 0.95 -14.09
N TYR A 327 0.55 0.91 -15.23
CA TYR A 327 -0.04 0.53 -16.50
C TYR A 327 0.91 -0.37 -17.28
N THR A 328 0.34 -1.38 -17.94
CA THR A 328 1.02 -2.15 -18.98
C THR A 328 0.13 -2.21 -20.23
N ASP A 329 0.77 -2.22 -21.39
CA ASP A 329 0.14 -2.41 -22.69
C ASP A 329 0.05 -3.89 -23.09
N PHE A 330 0.43 -4.80 -22.19
CA PHE A 330 0.45 -6.22 -22.46
C PHE A 330 -0.94 -6.77 -22.82
N MET A 331 -1.04 -7.45 -23.97
CA MET A 331 -2.23 -8.17 -24.42
C MET A 331 -2.17 -9.63 -23.96
N ILE A 332 -3.18 -10.07 -23.21
CA ILE A 332 -3.25 -11.40 -22.62
C ILE A 332 -3.59 -12.45 -23.68
N SER A 333 -2.73 -13.46 -23.82
CA SER A 333 -3.12 -14.75 -24.42
C SER A 333 -3.72 -15.64 -23.35
N ALA A 334 -4.92 -16.18 -23.59
CA ALA A 334 -5.68 -16.95 -22.60
C ALA A 334 -6.36 -18.17 -23.24
N LEU A 335 -6.62 -19.20 -22.43
CA LEU A 335 -7.32 -20.40 -22.88
C LEU A 335 -8.75 -20.42 -22.34
N SER A 336 -9.69 -20.87 -23.16
CA SER A 336 -11.08 -21.08 -22.80
C SER A 336 -11.21 -22.05 -21.63
N GLY A 337 -12.15 -21.75 -20.73
CA GLY A 337 -12.39 -22.55 -19.52
C GLY A 337 -11.51 -22.19 -18.33
N GLU A 338 -10.59 -21.23 -18.47
CA GLU A 338 -9.83 -20.68 -17.35
C GLU A 338 -10.48 -19.38 -16.81
N TYR A 339 -9.85 -18.80 -15.77
CA TYR A 339 -10.38 -17.64 -15.06
C TYR A 339 -9.42 -16.46 -15.05
N VAL A 340 -9.99 -15.27 -15.04
CA VAL A 340 -9.28 -14.01 -14.82
C VAL A 340 -9.88 -13.25 -13.64
N LYS A 341 -9.07 -12.43 -12.98
CA LYS A 341 -9.57 -11.40 -12.06
C LYS A 341 -9.73 -10.10 -12.85
N LEU A 342 -10.90 -9.47 -12.79
CA LEU A 342 -11.21 -8.23 -13.50
C LEU A 342 -10.79 -7.02 -12.66
N LEU A 343 -10.00 -6.11 -13.24
CA LEU A 343 -9.66 -4.81 -12.66
C LEU A 343 -10.64 -3.73 -13.11
N GLY A 344 -11.05 -3.76 -14.38
CA GLY A 344 -12.01 -2.82 -14.94
C GLY A 344 -12.34 -3.12 -16.40
N VAL A 345 -13.46 -2.59 -16.87
CA VAL A 345 -13.89 -2.67 -18.27
C VAL A 345 -13.87 -1.27 -18.86
N TYR A 346 -13.24 -1.14 -20.02
CA TYR A 346 -12.97 0.11 -20.72
C TYR A 346 -13.35 -0.07 -22.19
N ASP A 347 -14.58 0.29 -22.51
CA ASP A 347 -15.21 0.07 -23.82
C ASP A 347 -15.17 -1.42 -24.22
N GLU A 348 -14.53 -1.78 -25.34
CA GLU A 348 -14.47 -3.17 -25.83
C GLU A 348 -13.37 -4.02 -25.15
N TYR A 349 -12.57 -3.44 -24.24
CA TYR A 349 -11.49 -4.13 -23.54
C TYR A 349 -11.70 -4.21 -22.04
N ALA A 350 -11.17 -5.27 -21.43
CA ALA A 350 -11.06 -5.44 -20.00
C ALA A 350 -9.59 -5.45 -19.59
N TYR A 351 -9.29 -4.80 -18.46
CA TYR A 351 -7.99 -4.90 -17.81
C TYR A 351 -8.10 -5.98 -16.72
N VAL A 352 -7.21 -6.97 -16.76
CA VAL A 352 -7.35 -8.20 -15.98
C VAL A 352 -6.03 -8.66 -15.39
N ILE A 353 -6.13 -9.55 -14.41
CA ILE A 353 -5.02 -10.37 -13.92
C ILE A 353 -5.29 -11.83 -14.32
N TYR A 354 -4.37 -12.40 -15.08
CA TYR A 354 -4.41 -13.79 -15.54
C TYR A 354 -3.05 -14.45 -15.27
N LYS A 355 -3.04 -15.55 -14.49
CA LYS A 355 -1.82 -16.28 -14.10
C LYS A 355 -0.68 -15.35 -13.59
N ASN A 356 -1.05 -14.39 -12.73
CA ASN A 356 -0.18 -13.34 -12.15
C ASN A 356 0.36 -12.30 -13.14
N GLN A 357 -0.13 -12.29 -14.37
CA GLN A 357 0.17 -11.25 -15.35
C GLN A 357 -0.98 -10.28 -15.46
N VAL A 358 -0.68 -8.98 -15.35
CA VAL A 358 -1.64 -7.91 -15.59
C VAL A 358 -1.63 -7.58 -17.08
N GLY A 359 -2.80 -7.35 -17.67
CA GLY A 359 -2.88 -6.99 -19.08
C GLY A 359 -4.31 -6.80 -19.60
N TRP A 360 -4.41 -6.62 -20.90
CA TRP A 360 -5.63 -6.35 -21.65
C TRP A 360 -6.15 -7.60 -22.33
N ILE A 361 -7.47 -7.76 -22.34
CA ILE A 361 -8.19 -8.78 -23.11
C ILE A 361 -9.48 -8.13 -23.62
N LYS A 362 -9.99 -8.52 -24.79
CA LYS A 362 -11.30 -8.03 -25.21
C LYS A 362 -12.38 -8.53 -24.26
N TYR A 363 -13.29 -7.64 -23.87
CA TYR A 363 -14.33 -7.95 -22.90
C TYR A 363 -15.33 -8.99 -23.43
N GLU A 364 -15.51 -9.08 -24.76
CA GLU A 364 -16.38 -10.09 -25.39
C GLU A 364 -15.96 -11.53 -25.09
N TYR A 365 -14.69 -11.77 -24.73
CA TYR A 365 -14.18 -13.09 -24.34
C TYR A 365 -14.39 -13.44 -22.86
N LEU A 366 -15.02 -12.55 -22.08
CA LEU A 366 -15.21 -12.71 -20.65
C LEU A 366 -16.68 -12.89 -20.28
N LYS A 367 -16.95 -13.79 -19.32
CA LYS A 367 -18.27 -13.99 -18.74
C LYS A 367 -18.20 -14.02 -17.22
N ALA A 368 -19.01 -13.18 -16.55
CA ALA A 368 -19.07 -13.13 -15.09
C ALA A 368 -19.46 -14.49 -14.48
N ILE A 369 -18.89 -14.81 -13.31
CA ILE A 369 -19.22 -16.00 -12.50
C ILE A 369 -20.48 -15.78 -11.69
#